data_AF-A0A7X1Y3S8-F1
#
_entry.id   AF-A0A7X1Y3S8-F1
#
_cell.length_a   1.000
_cell.length_b   1.000
_cell.length_c   1.000
_cell.angle_alpha   90.00
_cell.angle_beta   90.00
_cell.angle_gamma   90.00
#
_symmetry.space_group_name_H-M   'P 1'
#
loop_
_entity.id
_entity.type
_entity.pdbx_description
1 polymer ?
#
loop_
_entity_poly.entity_id
_entity_poly.type
_entity_poly.pdbx_seq_one_letter_code
_entity_poly.pdbx_strand_id
1 'polypeptide(L)'
;LWEAADAYERKNGTTYREFEIALPREMNPAQRLELVRDFVGQEIGDRHAFQFAIHTPTAADGGEQPHAHVMFCERELDGIERDPEQFFKRYNSKNPERGGAKKANTG
;
A
#
# COMPACT_ATOMS: atom_id res chain seq x y z
N LEU A 1 -11.40 1.85 1.23
CA LEU A 1 -10.15 2.57 1.53
C LEU A 1 -9.81 3.59 0.45
N TRP A 2 -9.55 3.17 -0.79
CA TRP A 2 -9.09 4.06 -1.86
C TRP A 2 -10.08 5.19 -2.18
N GLU A 3 -11.37 4.87 -2.34
CA GLU A 3 -12.42 5.89 -2.52
C GLU A 3 -12.48 6.89 -1.36
N ALA A 4 -12.23 6.43 -0.12
CA ALA A 4 -12.19 7.29 1.05
C ALA A 4 -10.91 8.14 1.10
N ALA A 5 -9.78 7.60 0.64
CA ALA A 5 -8.55 8.37 0.50
C ALA A 5 -8.75 9.51 -0.51
N ASP A 6 -9.36 9.22 -1.66
CA ASP A 6 -9.68 10.23 -2.68
C ASP A 6 -10.68 11.28 -2.17
N ALA A 7 -11.66 10.87 -1.35
CA ALA A 7 -12.68 11.76 -0.81
C ALA A 7 -12.19 12.64 0.35
N TYR A 8 -11.35 12.11 1.25
CA TYR A 8 -11.10 12.71 2.56
C TYR A 8 -9.63 13.03 2.86
N GLU A 9 -8.68 12.49 2.10
CA GLU A 9 -7.29 12.95 2.22
C GLU A 9 -7.19 14.40 1.70
N ARG A 10 -6.30 15.19 2.30
CA ARG A 10 -6.19 16.61 1.93
C ARG A 10 -5.72 16.75 0.47
N LYS A 11 -6.07 17.87 -0.18
CA LYS A 11 -5.68 18.17 -1.57
C LYS A 11 -4.20 17.94 -1.91
N ASN A 12 -3.30 18.25 -0.97
CA ASN A 12 -1.84 18.05 -1.12
C ASN A 12 -1.33 16.92 -0.20
N GLY A 13 -2.18 15.91 0.02
CA GLY A 13 -1.86 14.70 0.76
C GLY A 13 -1.47 13.58 -0.19
N THR A 14 -1.00 12.48 0.38
CA THR A 14 -0.69 11.26 -0.37
C THR A 14 -1.80 10.27 -0.10
N THR A 15 -2.56 9.89 -1.13
CA THR A 15 -3.63 8.89 -1.04
C THR A 15 -3.07 7.47 -0.93
N TYR A 16 -1.98 7.20 -1.64
CA TYR A 16 -1.21 5.96 -1.55
C TYR A 16 0.26 6.19 -1.93
N ARG A 17 1.13 5.26 -1.52
CA ARG A 17 2.44 5.05 -2.14
C ARG A 17 2.45 3.72 -2.88
N GLU A 18 3.32 3.62 -3.86
CA GLU A 18 3.43 2.44 -4.70
C GLU A 18 4.89 1.97 -4.78
N PHE A 19 5.06 0.65 -4.66
CA PHE A 19 6.26 -0.04 -5.13
C PHE A 19 5.94 -0.71 -6.47
N GLU A 20 6.76 -0.44 -7.48
CA GLU A 20 6.79 -1.21 -8.72
C GLU A 20 8.02 -2.12 -8.70
N ILE A 21 7.78 -3.43 -8.73
CA ILE A 21 8.80 -4.45 -8.41
C ILE A 21 8.94 -5.39 -9.60
N ALA A 22 10.11 -5.42 -10.23
CA ALA A 22 10.43 -6.45 -11.22
C ALA A 22 10.58 -7.82 -10.55
N LEU A 23 10.01 -8.86 -11.15
CA LEU A 23 10.05 -10.23 -10.63
C LEU A 23 10.93 -11.13 -11.52
N PRO A 24 11.50 -12.22 -10.98
CA PRO A 24 12.29 -13.16 -11.78
C PRO A 24 11.43 -13.88 -12.84
N ARG A 25 11.95 -13.99 -14.06
CA ARG A 25 11.29 -14.71 -15.18
C ARG A 25 11.28 -16.21 -14.96
N GLU A 26 12.30 -16.71 -14.27
CA GLU A 26 12.53 -18.13 -13.97
C GLU A 26 11.51 -18.67 -12.97
N MET A 27 10.87 -17.80 -12.20
CA MET A 27 9.80 -18.17 -11.28
C MET A 27 8.49 -18.38 -12.02
N ASN A 28 7.76 -19.44 -11.66
CA ASN A 28 6.39 -19.63 -12.12
C ASN A 28 5.42 -18.66 -11.41
N PRO A 29 4.16 -18.52 -11.87
CA PRO A 29 3.21 -17.57 -11.28
C PRO A 29 2.95 -17.77 -9.78
N ALA A 30 2.95 -19.00 -9.28
CA ALA A 30 2.73 -19.28 -7.85
C ALA A 30 3.91 -18.83 -7.00
N GLN A 31 5.15 -19.05 -7.46
CA GLN A 31 6.37 -18.58 -6.80
C GLN A 31 6.45 -17.05 -6.79
N ARG A 32 6.09 -16.41 -7.90
CA ARG A 32 6.00 -14.94 -7.99
C ARG A 32 4.99 -14.38 -6.98
N LEU A 33 3.83 -15.03 -6.85
CA LEU A 33 2.81 -14.65 -5.88
C LEU A 33 3.30 -14.80 -4.43
N GLU A 34 3.97 -15.90 -4.11
CA GLU A 34 4.56 -16.12 -2.78
C GLU A 34 5.62 -15.06 -2.46
N LEU A 35 6.54 -14.78 -3.39
CA LEU A 35 7.54 -13.73 -3.24
C LEU A 35 6.94 -12.35 -2.96
N VAL A 36 5.87 -11.97 -3.69
CA VAL A 36 5.20 -10.69 -3.46
C VAL A 36 4.49 -10.66 -2.11
N ARG A 37 3.89 -11.78 -1.67
CA ARG A 37 3.28 -11.89 -0.34
C ARG A 37 4.31 -11.74 0.78
N ASP A 38 5.47 -12.37 0.62
CA ASP A 38 6.57 -12.24 1.59
C ASP A 38 7.10 -10.81 1.66
N PHE A 39 7.32 -10.18 0.50
CA PHE A 39 7.71 -8.77 0.43
C PHE A 39 6.69 -7.86 1.14
N VAL A 40 5.40 -8.04 0.85
CA VAL A 40 4.33 -7.27 1.49
C VAL A 40 4.32 -7.52 3.01
N GLY A 41 4.46 -8.76 3.46
CA GLY A 41 4.51 -9.10 4.87
C GLY A 41 5.70 -8.46 5.61
N GLN A 42 6.86 -8.41 4.97
CA GLN A 42 8.08 -7.83 5.52
C GLN A 42 8.05 -6.30 5.55
N GLU A 43 7.70 -5.67 4.42
CA GLU A 43 7.86 -4.22 4.24
C GLU A 43 6.63 -3.41 4.69
N ILE A 44 5.43 -4.00 4.59
CA ILE A 44 4.17 -3.32 4.91
C ILE A 44 3.58 -3.91 6.20
N GLY A 45 3.54 -5.25 6.29
CA GLY A 45 2.96 -5.99 7.41
C GLY A 45 1.50 -5.60 7.70
N ASP A 46 1.08 -5.79 8.95
CA ASP A 46 -0.27 -5.44 9.40
C ASP A 46 -0.43 -3.94 9.75
N ARG A 47 0.64 -3.15 9.55
CA ARG A 47 0.68 -1.74 9.94
C ARG A 47 -0.08 -0.84 8.99
N HIS A 48 -0.22 -1.23 7.73
CA HIS A 48 -0.79 -0.40 6.69
C HIS A 48 -1.75 -1.23 5.84
N ALA A 49 -2.84 -0.60 5.42
CA ALA A 49 -3.70 -1.20 4.43
C ALA A 49 -3.04 -1.13 3.04
N PHE A 50 -3.06 -2.24 2.30
CA PHE A 50 -2.42 -2.38 1.00
C PHE A 50 -3.28 -3.13 0.00
N GLN A 51 -2.90 -3.04 -1.28
CA GLN A 51 -3.38 -3.87 -2.36
C GLN A 51 -2.24 -4.10 -3.34
N PHE A 52 -2.18 -5.27 -3.99
CA PHE A 52 -1.20 -5.52 -5.02
C PHE A 52 -1.79 -6.24 -6.24
N ALA A 53 -1.12 -6.10 -7.37
CA ALA A 53 -1.37 -6.83 -8.60
C ALA A 53 -0.03 -7.29 -9.21
N ILE A 54 -0.04 -8.44 -9.90
CA ILE A 54 1.12 -8.94 -10.65
C ILE A 54 0.73 -8.93 -12.13
N HIS A 55 1.53 -8.24 -12.93
CA HIS A 55 1.42 -8.21 -14.39
C HIS A 55 2.52 -9.06 -15.02
N THR A 56 2.28 -9.56 -16.22
CA THR A 56 3.29 -10.30 -17.01
C THR A 56 3.12 -9.97 -18.49
N PRO A 57 3.30 -8.69 -18.89
CA PRO A 57 3.31 -8.33 -20.31
C PRO A 57 4.55 -8.91 -21.02
N THR A 58 4.54 -8.85 -22.34
CA THR A 58 5.73 -9.15 -23.16
C THR A 58 6.71 -7.98 -23.09
N ALA A 59 7.97 -8.30 -22.79
CA ALA A 59 9.09 -7.38 -22.80
C ALA A 59 9.55 -7.02 -24.22
N ALA A 60 10.40 -6.00 -24.36
CA ALA A 60 11.00 -5.62 -25.63
C ALA A 60 11.88 -6.72 -26.27
N ASP A 61 12.42 -7.64 -25.47
CA ASP A 61 13.19 -8.79 -25.94
C ASP A 61 12.33 -10.01 -26.32
N GLY A 62 11.00 -9.88 -26.28
CA GLY A 62 10.05 -10.94 -26.59
C GLY A 62 9.79 -11.93 -25.44
N GLY A 63 10.52 -11.81 -24.32
CA GLY A 63 10.28 -12.60 -23.11
C GLY A 63 9.17 -12.03 -22.23
N GLU A 64 8.85 -12.70 -21.12
CA GLU A 64 7.94 -12.17 -20.11
C GLU A 64 8.57 -10.99 -19.34
N GLN A 65 7.81 -9.97 -18.94
CA GLN A 65 8.26 -8.94 -18.00
C GLN A 65 7.39 -8.94 -16.74
N PRO A 66 7.51 -9.97 -15.89
CA PRO A 66 6.71 -10.02 -14.69
C PRO A 66 7.08 -8.89 -13.73
N HIS A 67 6.09 -8.13 -13.28
CA HIS A 67 6.27 -7.09 -12.28
C HIS A 67 5.04 -6.99 -11.37
N ALA A 68 5.24 -6.54 -10.14
CA ALA A 68 4.17 -6.28 -9.19
C ALA A 68 4.00 -4.78 -8.94
N HIS A 69 2.75 -4.34 -8.90
CA HIS A 69 2.35 -3.05 -8.35
C HIS A 69 1.84 -3.30 -6.94
N VAL A 70 2.46 -2.67 -5.93
CA VAL A 70 2.05 -2.77 -4.53
C VAL A 70 1.70 -1.38 -4.03
N MET A 71 0.41 -1.08 -3.93
CA MET A 71 -0.12 0.17 -3.40
C MET A 71 -0.41 0.05 -1.91
N PHE A 72 -0.02 1.02 -1.11
CA PHE A 72 -0.33 1.05 0.33
C PHE A 72 -0.67 2.44 0.85
N CYS A 73 -1.50 2.49 1.88
CA CYS A 73 -1.85 3.72 2.57
C CYS A 73 -0.85 3.99 3.70
N GLU A 74 -0.18 5.15 3.67
CA GLU A 74 0.79 5.57 4.71
C GLU A 74 0.15 5.80 6.10
N ARG A 75 -1.18 5.73 6.21
CA ARG A 75 -1.88 5.80 7.50
C ARG A 75 -1.69 4.48 8.25
N GLU A 76 -1.22 4.57 9.49
CA GLU A 76 -0.98 3.43 10.36
C GLU A 76 -2.30 2.88 10.93
N LEU A 77 -2.48 1.57 10.86
CA LEU A 77 -3.55 0.83 11.50
C LEU A 77 -3.17 0.61 12.97
N ASP A 78 -3.65 1.49 13.83
CA ASP A 78 -3.35 1.52 15.28
C ASP A 78 -4.41 0.80 16.14
N GLY A 79 -5.37 0.12 15.51
CA GLY A 79 -6.45 -0.60 16.19
C GLY A 79 -7.57 0.29 16.73
N ILE A 80 -7.53 1.60 16.49
CA ILE A 80 -8.60 2.53 16.86
C ILE A 80 -9.61 2.61 15.72
N GLU A 81 -10.86 2.26 16.02
CA GLU A 81 -11.98 2.37 15.08
C GLU A 81 -12.24 3.84 14.74
N ARG A 82 -12.33 4.14 13.44
CA ARG A 82 -12.59 5.47 12.89
C ARG A 82 -13.47 5.32 11.68
N ASP A 83 -14.44 6.22 11.51
CA ASP A 83 -15.10 6.34 10.23
C ASP A 83 -14.11 6.83 9.14
N PRO A 84 -14.44 6.67 7.85
CA PRO A 84 -13.53 7.06 6.78
C PRO A 84 -13.09 8.52 6.83
N GLU A 85 -13.98 9.46 7.14
CA GLU A 85 -13.64 10.88 7.21
C GLU A 85 -12.65 11.15 8.35
N GLN A 86 -12.92 10.59 9.53
CA GLN A 86 -12.04 10.71 10.70
C GLN A 86 -10.69 10.08 10.41
N PHE A 87 -10.63 8.91 9.79
CA PHE A 87 -9.37 8.20 9.49
C PHE A 87 -8.35 9.10 8.76
N PHE A 88 -8.80 9.92 7.81
CA PHE A 88 -7.94 10.83 7.05
C PHE A 88 -7.75 12.22 7.67
N LYS A 89 -8.36 12.53 8.82
CA LYS A 89 -8.08 13.77 9.57
C LYS A 89 -6.64 13.81 10.07
N ARG A 90 -6.19 15.00 10.50
CA ARG A 90 -4.86 15.16 11.11
C ARG A 90 -4.77 14.29 12.37
N TYR A 91 -3.63 13.61 12.54
CA TYR A 91 -3.33 12.86 13.75
C TYR A 91 -3.27 13.77 14.98
N ASN A 92 -3.87 13.32 16.08
CA ASN A 92 -3.84 14.01 17.37
C ASN A 92 -3.00 13.20 18.37
N SER A 93 -1.75 13.61 18.58
CA SER A 93 -0.83 12.87 19.45
C SER A 93 -1.22 12.88 20.93
N LYS A 94 -2.05 13.83 21.38
CA LYS A 94 -2.51 13.91 22.76
C LYS A 94 -3.72 13.02 23.04
N ASN A 95 -4.57 12.83 22.02
CA ASN A 95 -5.81 12.03 22.09
C ASN A 95 -6.02 11.33 20.73
N PRO A 96 -5.30 10.22 20.45
CA PRO A 96 -5.29 9.54 19.15
C PRO A 96 -6.68 9.14 18.62
N GLU A 97 -7.61 8.85 19.53
CA GLU A 97 -8.99 8.48 19.29
C GLU A 97 -9.87 9.66 18.82
N ARG A 98 -9.39 10.89 19.02
CA ARG A 98 -10.08 12.13 18.60
C ARG A 98 -9.48 12.76 17.33
N GLY A 99 -8.49 12.10 16.73
CA GLY A 99 -7.87 12.51 15.47
C GLY A 99 -7.98 11.42 14.40
N GLY A 100 -7.37 11.67 13.24
CA GLY A 100 -7.19 10.63 12.24
C GLY A 100 -6.01 9.72 12.52
N ALA A 101 -5.84 8.69 11.70
CA ALA A 101 -4.75 7.74 11.83
C ALA A 101 -3.39 8.44 11.61
N LYS A 102 -2.38 8.02 12.37
CA LYS A 102 -1.03 8.57 12.24
C LYS A 102 -0.50 8.26 10.84
N LYS A 103 0.14 9.24 10.20
CA LYS A 103 0.84 9.01 8.94
C LYS A 103 2.28 8.63 9.24
N ALA A 104 2.71 7.45 8.78
CA ALA A 104 4.11 7.10 8.76
C ALA A 104 4.79 7.98 7.71
N ASN A 105 5.61 8.94 8.12
CA ASN A 105 6.39 9.75 7.18
C ASN A 105 7.46 8.85 6.55
N THR A 106 7.11 8.13 5.48
CA THR A 106 8.03 7.25 4.74
C THR A 106 8.69 8.01 3.58
N GLY A 107 9.08 9.26 3.82
CA GLY A 107 9.74 10.15 2.86
C GLY A 107 10.90 10.88 3.51
#